data_AF-A0A811UXL6-F1
#
_entry.id   AF-A0A811UXL6-F1
#
_cell.length_a   1.000
_cell.length_b   1.000
_cell.length_c   1.000
_cell.angle_alpha   90.00
_cell.angle_beta   90.00
_cell.angle_gamma   90.00
#
_symmetry.space_group_name_H-M   'P 1'
#
loop_
_entity.id
_entity.type
_entity.pdbx_description
1 polymer ?
#
loop_
_entity_poly.entity_id
_entity_poly.type
_entity_poly.pdbx_seq_one_letter_code
_entity_poly.pdbx_strand_id
1 'polypeptide(L)'
;MVSRRTVDYVDLSGKFRLNSFDYHKQYSHFYAHRLREMTTLLLSCAEDHWGKNYSIKKLCDLREEQTDTCIIIGTIYKHQAHKPSILREISEENQLAPQPPREHYADLEDKLILEDELQRVRLYGKVDGRYGFGNSMRCLGSIEEDGRFDVEEMLYYESGPQKPLPTYGYSRKLVLISGINYGQSVDNIDALNLFQHWLCGNIFGKPSSDIVRVIMLGIQYEHQQKNVKAHLYNLVALVTMKQWKRYNH
;
A
#
# COMPACT_ATOMS: atom_id res chain seq x y z
N MET A 1 24.82 0.91 -37.65
CA MET A 1 23.48 0.64 -37.10
C MET A 1 23.67 0.18 -35.65
N VAL A 2 23.13 0.88 -34.66
CA VAL A 2 23.31 0.51 -33.24
C VAL A 2 22.26 -0.55 -32.88
N SER A 3 22.69 -1.74 -32.48
CA SER A 3 21.76 -2.80 -32.05
C SER A 3 21.23 -2.50 -30.65
N ARG A 4 19.94 -2.79 -30.41
CA ARG A 4 19.32 -2.66 -29.09
C ARG A 4 19.87 -3.76 -28.17
N ARG A 5 20.20 -3.38 -26.93
CA ARG A 5 20.66 -4.34 -25.92
C ARG A 5 19.50 -5.24 -25.47
N THR A 6 19.79 -6.52 -25.26
CA THR A 6 18.86 -7.49 -24.69
C THR A 6 19.28 -7.85 -23.26
N VAL A 7 18.30 -8.27 -22.47
CA VAL A 7 18.51 -8.79 -21.11
C VAL A 7 17.65 -10.02 -20.93
N ASP A 8 18.15 -10.97 -20.14
CA ASP A 8 17.36 -12.12 -19.72
C ASP A 8 16.18 -11.65 -18.86
N TYR A 9 15.04 -12.29 -19.07
CA TYR A 9 13.81 -12.00 -18.36
C TYR A 9 13.17 -13.30 -17.92
N VAL A 10 12.81 -13.36 -16.64
CA VAL A 10 12.05 -14.46 -16.05
C VAL A 10 10.82 -13.86 -15.40
N ASP A 11 9.64 -14.34 -15.80
CA ASP A 11 8.39 -13.96 -15.17
C ASP A 11 8.23 -14.72 -13.83
N LEU A 12 8.20 -13.97 -12.73
CA LEU A 12 8.00 -14.48 -11.37
C LEU A 12 6.61 -14.13 -10.81
N SER A 13 5.68 -13.72 -11.68
CA SER A 13 4.32 -13.32 -11.29
C SER A 13 3.37 -14.49 -10.99
N GLY A 14 3.84 -15.74 -11.08
CA GLY A 14 3.01 -16.94 -10.91
C GLY A 14 2.18 -16.97 -9.62
N LYS A 15 2.69 -16.40 -8.52
CA LYS A 15 1.96 -16.28 -7.24
C LYS A 15 0.74 -15.35 -7.27
N PHE A 16 0.64 -14.50 -8.29
CA PHE A 16 -0.50 -13.60 -8.51
C PHE A 16 -1.49 -14.15 -9.54
N ARG A 17 -1.17 -15.27 -10.19
CA ARG A 17 -2.06 -15.92 -11.15
C ARG A 17 -3.11 -16.73 -10.40
N LEU A 18 -4.37 -16.32 -10.52
CA LEU A 18 -5.51 -17.07 -10.00
C LEU A 18 -5.95 -18.09 -11.05
N ASN A 19 -5.96 -19.38 -10.70
CA ASN A 19 -6.38 -20.46 -11.60
C ASN A 19 -7.86 -20.85 -11.40
N SER A 20 -8.44 -20.50 -10.25
CA SER A 20 -9.83 -20.81 -9.89
C SER A 20 -10.38 -19.74 -8.97
N PHE A 21 -11.69 -19.51 -9.04
CA PHE A 21 -12.39 -18.57 -8.17
C PHE A 21 -13.30 -19.34 -7.22
N ASP A 22 -13.22 -19.02 -5.94
CA ASP A 22 -14.13 -19.52 -4.90
C ASP A 22 -14.66 -18.32 -4.12
N TYR A 23 -15.93 -17.99 -4.36
CA TYR A 23 -16.60 -16.85 -3.78
C TYR A 23 -17.35 -17.18 -2.48
N HIS A 24 -17.28 -18.43 -2.00
CA HIS A 24 -17.92 -18.82 -0.73
C HIS A 24 -17.05 -18.51 0.50
N LYS A 25 -15.77 -18.20 0.30
CA LYS A 25 -14.85 -17.86 1.38
C LYS A 25 -15.11 -16.47 1.94
N GLN A 26 -15.13 -16.35 3.27
CA GLN A 26 -15.24 -15.07 3.96
C GLN A 26 -13.88 -14.37 4.07
N TYR A 27 -13.90 -13.03 4.13
CA TYR A 27 -12.69 -12.21 4.28
C TYR A 27 -11.98 -12.38 5.64
N SER A 28 -12.63 -12.96 6.65
CA SER A 28 -12.03 -13.22 7.96
C SER A 28 -10.75 -14.07 7.87
N HIS A 29 -10.75 -15.09 7.01
CA HIS A 29 -9.57 -15.93 6.77
C HIS A 29 -8.38 -15.15 6.22
N PHE A 30 -8.63 -14.13 5.39
CA PHE A 30 -7.58 -13.26 4.85
C PHE A 30 -6.92 -12.43 5.95
N TYR A 31 -7.71 -11.82 6.83
CA TYR A 31 -7.17 -11.03 7.95
C TYR A 31 -6.44 -11.89 8.98
N ALA A 32 -6.98 -13.06 9.31
CA ALA A 32 -6.32 -14.01 10.22
C ALA A 32 -4.96 -14.49 9.66
N HIS A 33 -4.91 -14.83 8.37
CA HIS A 33 -3.66 -15.20 7.71
C HIS A 33 -2.66 -14.03 7.69
N ARG A 34 -3.12 -12.83 7.34
CA ARG A 34 -2.27 -11.63 7.31
C ARG A 34 -1.67 -11.33 8.68
N LEU A 35 -2.50 -11.32 9.74
CA LEU A 35 -2.02 -11.06 11.10
C LEU A 35 -0.98 -12.10 11.51
N ARG A 36 -1.23 -13.40 11.28
CA ARG A 36 -0.27 -14.47 11.63
C ARG A 36 1.10 -14.32 10.96
N GLU A 37 1.11 -14.11 9.64
CA GLU A 37 2.36 -13.93 8.89
C GLU A 37 3.10 -12.67 9.35
N MET A 38 2.37 -11.56 9.53
CA MET A 38 2.95 -10.30 9.96
C MET A 38 3.45 -10.36 11.41
N THR A 39 2.76 -11.05 12.32
CA THR A 39 3.19 -11.23 13.70
C THR A 39 4.56 -11.89 13.74
N THR A 40 4.80 -12.92 12.93
CA THR A 40 6.12 -13.58 12.85
C THR A 40 7.23 -12.60 12.47
N LEU A 41 6.98 -11.71 11.50
CA LEU A 41 7.95 -10.70 11.06
C LEU A 41 8.11 -9.55 12.05
N LEU A 42 7.03 -9.15 12.72
CA LEU A 42 7.00 -8.05 13.66
C LEU A 42 7.67 -8.43 14.97
N LEU A 43 7.51 -9.68 15.45
CA LEU A 43 8.16 -10.18 16.68
C LEU A 43 9.67 -9.96 16.65
N SER A 44 10.36 -10.43 15.60
CA SER A 44 11.82 -10.25 15.49
C SER A 44 12.20 -8.78 15.47
N CYS A 45 11.46 -7.95 14.73
CA CYS A 45 11.73 -6.52 14.69
C CYS A 45 11.49 -5.85 16.06
N ALA A 46 10.58 -6.38 16.90
CA ALA A 46 10.27 -5.82 18.21
C ALA A 46 11.42 -6.06 19.17
N GLU A 47 11.95 -7.29 19.15
CA GLU A 47 13.15 -7.67 19.89
C GLU A 47 14.38 -6.86 19.42
N ASP A 48 14.54 -6.60 18.12
CA ASP A 48 15.64 -5.79 17.60
C ASP A 48 15.59 -4.32 18.07
N HIS A 49 14.37 -3.75 18.21
CA HIS A 49 14.19 -2.32 18.54
C HIS A 49 14.10 -2.05 20.04
N TRP A 50 13.28 -2.82 20.76
CA TRP A 50 13.05 -2.62 22.20
C TRP A 50 13.78 -3.64 23.09
N GLY A 51 14.43 -4.65 22.51
CA GLY A 51 15.08 -5.72 23.27
C GLY A 51 14.08 -6.58 24.05
N LYS A 52 14.52 -7.10 25.21
CA LYS A 52 13.69 -7.85 26.15
C LYS A 52 13.13 -6.98 27.29
N ASN A 53 13.12 -5.66 27.09
CA ASN A 53 12.72 -4.70 28.12
C ASN A 53 11.21 -4.73 28.41
N TYR A 54 10.40 -5.12 27.41
CA TYR A 54 8.95 -5.16 27.51
C TYR A 54 8.41 -6.53 27.13
N SER A 55 7.36 -6.96 27.82
CA SER A 55 6.67 -8.22 27.48
C SER A 55 5.77 -8.03 26.27
N ILE A 56 5.71 -9.04 25.41
CA ILE A 56 4.76 -9.08 24.31
C ILE A 56 3.50 -9.78 24.81
N LYS A 57 2.37 -9.08 24.79
CA LYS A 57 1.08 -9.59 25.30
C LYS A 57 0.04 -9.65 24.18
N LYS A 58 -0.96 -10.52 24.34
CA LYS A 58 -2.20 -10.40 23.55
C LYS A 58 -3.12 -9.39 24.19
N LEU A 59 -4.06 -8.85 23.41
CA LEU A 59 -5.05 -7.91 23.94
C LEU A 59 -5.89 -8.52 25.06
N CYS A 60 -6.22 -9.82 24.98
CA CYS A 60 -7.00 -10.51 26.00
C CYS A 60 -6.30 -10.69 27.34
N ASP A 61 -4.98 -10.51 27.39
CA ASP A 61 -4.19 -10.66 28.61
C ASP A 61 -4.07 -9.34 29.37
N LEU A 62 -4.53 -8.23 28.77
CA LEU A 62 -4.55 -6.92 29.40
C LEU A 62 -5.63 -6.86 30.47
N ARG A 63 -5.26 -6.32 31.63
CA ARG A 63 -6.20 -6.03 32.73
C ARG A 63 -6.00 -4.58 33.15
N GLU A 64 -7.09 -3.89 33.46
CA GLU A 64 -7.05 -2.47 33.87
C GLU A 64 -6.23 -2.26 35.15
N GLU A 65 -6.10 -3.29 36.00
CA GLU A 65 -5.25 -3.24 37.19
C GLU A 65 -3.75 -3.33 36.88
N GLN A 66 -3.37 -3.67 35.65
CA GLN A 66 -1.99 -3.78 35.19
C GLN A 66 -1.52 -2.47 34.56
N THR A 67 -0.56 -1.81 35.19
CA THR A 67 0.05 -0.58 34.69
C THR A 67 1.37 -0.82 33.96
N ASP A 68 1.74 -2.07 33.68
CA ASP A 68 3.00 -2.39 33.03
C ASP A 68 2.96 -2.11 31.53
N THR A 69 3.94 -1.33 31.05
CA THR A 69 4.14 -1.09 29.63
C THR A 69 4.44 -2.41 28.92
N CYS A 70 3.70 -2.69 27.85
CA CYS A 70 3.83 -3.91 27.07
C CYS A 70 3.75 -3.62 25.56
N ILE A 71 4.17 -4.60 24.78
CA ILE A 71 4.09 -4.56 23.32
C ILE A 71 2.89 -5.39 22.88
N ILE A 72 2.00 -4.76 22.10
CA ILE A 72 0.89 -5.44 21.45
C ILE A 72 1.14 -5.48 19.94
N ILE A 73 0.90 -6.63 19.33
CA ILE A 73 0.93 -6.80 17.88
C ILE A 73 -0.51 -7.01 17.40
N GLY A 74 -0.94 -6.17 16.46
CA GLY A 74 -2.31 -6.23 15.95
C GLY A 74 -2.44 -5.55 14.61
N THR A 75 -3.66 -5.53 14.09
CA THR A 75 -4.04 -4.86 12.85
C THR A 75 -4.75 -3.56 13.17
N ILE A 76 -4.32 -2.47 12.56
CA ILE A 76 -4.97 -1.18 12.71
C ILE A 76 -6.27 -1.13 11.93
N TYR A 77 -7.35 -0.88 12.65
CA TYR A 77 -8.65 -0.48 12.14
C TYR A 77 -8.82 1.03 12.35
N LYS A 78 -9.12 1.75 11.28
CA LYS A 78 -9.49 3.17 11.34
C LYS A 78 -11.00 3.31 11.25
N HIS A 79 -11.63 3.77 12.34
CA HIS A 79 -13.05 4.08 12.38
C HIS A 79 -13.28 5.50 11.86
N GLN A 80 -13.86 5.61 10.67
CA GLN A 80 -14.08 6.88 10.00
C GLN A 80 -15.57 7.16 9.83
N ALA A 81 -16.02 8.34 10.27
CA ALA A 81 -17.43 8.70 10.24
C ALA A 81 -17.99 8.77 8.81
N HIS A 82 -17.16 9.25 7.88
CA HIS A 82 -17.50 9.45 6.48
C HIS A 82 -17.27 8.22 5.60
N LYS A 83 -16.76 7.11 6.15
CA LYS A 83 -16.57 5.87 5.36
C LYS A 83 -17.92 5.41 4.80
N PRO A 84 -18.02 5.14 3.48
CA PRO A 84 -19.27 4.69 2.89
C PRO A 84 -19.70 3.36 3.51
N SER A 85 -21.01 3.22 3.73
CA SER A 85 -21.61 2.05 4.37
C SER A 85 -22.81 1.61 3.56
N ILE A 86 -22.73 0.41 3.00
CA ILE A 86 -23.83 -0.22 2.25
C ILE A 86 -25.10 -0.32 3.12
N LEU A 87 -24.95 -0.58 4.42
CA LEU A 87 -26.09 -0.65 5.33
C LEU A 87 -26.76 0.71 5.56
N ARG A 88 -25.99 1.80 5.58
CA ARG A 88 -26.55 3.15 5.65
C ARG A 88 -27.26 3.49 4.34
N GLU A 89 -26.64 3.18 3.21
CA GLU A 89 -27.23 3.37 1.89
C GLU A 89 -28.57 2.65 1.74
N ILE A 90 -28.65 1.35 2.10
CA ILE A 90 -29.90 0.58 2.07
C ILE A 90 -30.94 1.13 3.07
N SER A 91 -30.50 1.59 4.25
CA SER A 91 -31.42 2.18 5.24
C SER A 91 -31.97 3.55 4.78
N GLU A 92 -31.18 4.30 4.02
CA GLU A 92 -31.47 5.65 3.53
C GLU A 92 -32.17 5.65 2.15
N GLU A 93 -32.17 4.52 1.42
CA GLU A 93 -32.84 4.30 0.12
C GLU A 93 -34.35 4.60 0.15
N ASN A 94 -34.94 4.79 1.34
CA ASN A 94 -36.31 5.25 1.47
C ASN A 94 -36.47 6.79 1.51
N GLN A 95 -35.45 7.62 1.80
CA GLN A 95 -35.64 9.06 2.07
C GLN A 95 -34.49 10.05 1.74
N LEU A 96 -33.34 9.67 1.15
CA LEU A 96 -32.31 10.68 0.77
C LEU A 96 -31.71 10.50 -0.63
N ALA A 97 -31.45 11.63 -1.28
CA ALA A 97 -30.66 11.71 -2.51
C ALA A 97 -29.22 11.21 -2.25
N PRO A 98 -28.55 10.60 -3.25
CA PRO A 98 -27.20 10.10 -3.09
C PRO A 98 -26.26 11.21 -2.59
N GLN A 99 -25.48 10.89 -1.55
CA GLN A 99 -24.48 11.80 -1.00
C GLN A 99 -23.46 12.16 -2.11
N PRO A 100 -23.06 13.44 -2.23
CA PRO A 100 -22.08 13.83 -3.24
C PRO A 100 -20.77 13.05 -3.03
N PRO A 101 -20.11 12.61 -4.12
CA PRO A 101 -18.82 11.94 -4.04
C PRO A 101 -17.82 12.82 -3.28
N ARG A 102 -17.21 12.26 -2.23
CA ARG A 102 -16.14 12.93 -1.48
C ARG A 102 -14.79 12.59 -2.10
N GLU A 103 -13.89 13.56 -2.15
CA GLU A 103 -12.50 13.33 -2.59
C GLU A 103 -11.69 12.55 -1.54
N HIS A 104 -12.00 12.74 -0.26
CA HIS A 104 -11.40 11.98 0.85
C HIS A 104 -12.43 11.65 1.94
N TYR A 105 -12.22 10.51 2.59
CA TYR A 105 -13.04 10.04 3.73
C TYR A 105 -12.34 10.21 5.08
N ALA A 106 -11.13 10.77 5.09
CA ALA A 106 -10.39 11.04 6.31
C ALA A 106 -10.93 12.27 7.03
N ASP A 107 -11.02 12.14 8.36
CA ASP A 107 -11.39 13.19 9.29
C ASP A 107 -10.37 13.24 10.45
N LEU A 108 -10.25 14.40 11.09
CA LEU A 108 -9.40 14.57 12.28
C LEU A 108 -9.98 13.84 13.50
N GLU A 109 -11.30 13.62 13.51
CA GLU A 109 -11.99 12.89 14.57
C GLU A 109 -11.97 11.36 14.38
N ASP A 110 -11.34 10.87 13.31
CA ASP A 110 -11.21 9.44 13.03
C ASP A 110 -10.48 8.73 14.18
N LYS A 111 -10.99 7.56 14.59
CA LYS A 111 -10.46 6.81 15.74
C LYS A 111 -9.62 5.64 15.25
N LEU A 112 -8.41 5.48 15.81
CA LEU A 112 -7.60 4.28 15.59
C LEU A 112 -7.92 3.24 16.66
N ILE A 113 -8.08 2.01 16.18
CA ILE A 113 -8.39 0.82 16.94
C ILE A 113 -7.37 -0.24 16.55
N LEU A 114 -6.78 -0.91 17.53
CA LEU A 114 -5.92 -2.06 17.30
C LEU A 114 -6.73 -3.33 17.51
N GLU A 115 -6.70 -4.21 16.51
CA GLU A 115 -7.43 -5.49 16.51
C GLU A 115 -6.44 -6.67 16.55
N ASP A 116 -6.66 -7.60 17.46
CA ASP A 116 -6.04 -8.93 17.50
C ASP A 116 -7.09 -9.99 17.08
N GLU A 117 -6.75 -11.27 17.15
CA GLU A 117 -7.62 -12.42 16.81
C GLU A 117 -8.93 -12.43 17.61
N LEU A 118 -8.91 -11.94 18.86
CA LEU A 118 -10.00 -12.10 19.82
C LEU A 118 -10.66 -10.78 20.26
N GLN A 119 -9.93 -9.67 20.19
CA GLN A 119 -10.34 -8.42 20.81
C GLN A 119 -9.85 -7.21 20.04
N ARG A 120 -10.41 -6.05 20.42
CA ARG A 120 -10.01 -4.75 19.89
C ARG A 120 -9.91 -3.73 21.01
N VAL A 121 -8.96 -2.81 20.88
CA VAL A 121 -8.75 -1.73 21.84
C VAL A 121 -8.61 -0.41 21.11
N ARG A 122 -9.16 0.67 21.66
CA ARG A 122 -8.98 2.01 21.09
C ARG A 122 -7.61 2.54 21.47
N LEU A 123 -6.88 3.05 20.49
CA LEU A 123 -5.56 3.66 20.71
C LEU A 123 -5.70 5.14 21.08
N TYR A 124 -4.83 5.60 21.98
CA TYR A 124 -4.68 7.00 22.37
C TYR A 124 -3.20 7.35 22.57
N GLY A 125 -2.88 8.61 22.86
CA GLY A 125 -1.50 9.05 23.07
C GLY A 125 -0.79 9.39 21.76
N LYS A 126 0.42 8.87 21.56
CA LYS A 126 1.27 9.16 20.39
C LYS A 126 0.87 8.34 19.16
N VAL A 127 -0.35 8.60 18.69
CA VAL A 127 -0.96 7.88 17.57
C VAL A 127 -0.96 8.76 16.31
N ASP A 128 -0.51 8.20 15.19
CA ASP A 128 -0.52 8.89 13.89
C ASP A 128 -1.71 8.44 13.03
N GLY A 129 -2.68 9.35 12.81
CA GLY A 129 -3.86 9.10 11.99
C GLY A 129 -3.59 8.87 10.49
N ARG A 130 -2.34 9.05 10.03
CA ARG A 130 -1.91 8.74 8.65
C ARG A 130 -1.77 7.24 8.40
N TYR A 131 -1.68 6.41 9.45
CA TYR A 131 -1.61 4.97 9.26
C TYR A 131 -2.87 4.45 8.57
N GLY A 132 -2.64 3.79 7.42
CA GLY A 132 -3.70 3.22 6.60
C GLY A 132 -4.39 2.03 7.30
N PHE A 133 -5.66 1.82 6.94
CA PHE A 133 -6.46 0.70 7.39
C PHE A 133 -5.83 -0.66 7.05
N GLY A 134 -5.91 -1.60 7.97
CA GLY A 134 -5.51 -3.00 7.76
C GLY A 134 -4.03 -3.27 7.94
N ASN A 135 -3.20 -2.27 8.25
CA ASN A 135 -1.77 -2.49 8.48
C ASN A 135 -1.53 -3.20 9.82
N SER A 136 -0.71 -4.25 9.80
CA SER A 136 -0.28 -4.95 11.01
C SER A 136 0.93 -4.22 11.61
N MET A 137 0.88 -3.92 12.91
CA MET A 137 1.82 -3.02 13.57
C MET A 137 2.10 -3.49 14.99
N ARG A 138 3.17 -2.94 15.57
CA ARG A 138 3.52 -3.10 16.98
C ARG A 138 3.27 -1.78 17.70
N CYS A 139 2.59 -1.85 18.83
CA CYS A 139 2.33 -0.70 19.69
C CYS A 139 2.95 -0.98 21.05
N LEU A 140 3.80 -0.07 21.52
CA LEU A 140 4.29 -0.04 22.89
C LEU A 140 3.40 0.91 23.70
N GLY A 141 2.94 0.47 24.85
CA GLY A 141 2.08 1.29 25.69
C GLY A 141 1.51 0.53 26.88
N SER A 142 0.52 1.14 27.54
CA SER A 142 -0.18 0.55 28.69
C SER A 142 -1.69 0.70 28.55
N ILE A 143 -2.45 -0.13 29.25
CA ILE A 143 -3.90 -0.04 29.29
C ILE A 143 -4.30 0.99 30.36
N GLU A 144 -5.24 1.87 30.01
CA GLU A 144 -5.82 2.87 30.90
C GLU A 144 -7.07 2.32 31.59
N GLU A 145 -7.48 2.97 32.70
CA GLU A 145 -8.67 2.58 33.48
C GLU A 145 -9.98 2.61 32.66
N ASP A 146 -10.02 3.37 31.55
CA ASP A 146 -11.18 3.44 30.67
C ASP A 146 -11.14 2.44 29.50
N GLY A 147 -10.20 1.49 29.53
CA GLY A 147 -10.04 0.44 28.54
C GLY A 147 -9.43 0.92 27.21
N ARG A 148 -8.90 2.14 27.15
CA ARG A 148 -8.06 2.58 26.03
C ARG A 148 -6.62 2.12 26.23
N PHE A 149 -5.89 1.98 25.14
CA PHE A 149 -4.47 1.70 25.18
C PHE A 149 -3.70 3.01 24.91
N ASP A 150 -2.99 3.50 25.92
CA ASP A 150 -2.16 4.70 25.80
C ASP A 150 -0.83 4.33 25.14
N VAL A 151 -0.60 4.88 23.95
CA VAL A 151 0.50 4.50 23.08
C VAL A 151 1.68 5.43 23.28
N GLU A 152 2.82 4.85 23.62
CA GLU A 152 4.10 5.54 23.69
C GLU A 152 4.82 5.52 22.33
N GLU A 153 4.73 4.42 21.59
CA GLU A 153 5.41 4.25 20.30
C GLU A 153 4.68 3.25 19.39
N MET A 154 4.66 3.53 18.08
CA MET A 154 4.05 2.66 17.06
C MET A 154 5.05 2.39 15.94
N LEU A 155 5.26 1.11 15.61
CA LEU A 155 6.18 0.69 14.56
C LEU A 155 5.49 -0.26 13.57
N TYR A 156 5.60 0.06 12.29
CA TYR A 156 5.14 -0.80 11.20
C TYR A 156 6.29 -1.68 10.69
N TYR A 157 5.95 -2.66 9.87
CA TYR A 157 6.97 -3.44 9.15
C TYR A 157 7.40 -2.67 7.91
N GLU A 158 8.64 -2.19 7.89
CA GLU A 158 9.13 -1.35 6.78
C GLU A 158 9.39 -2.15 5.50
N SER A 159 10.30 -3.12 5.56
CA SER A 159 10.74 -3.88 4.39
C SER A 159 11.42 -5.19 4.78
N GLY A 160 11.27 -6.19 3.92
CA GLY A 160 11.97 -7.46 4.05
C GLY A 160 13.40 -7.45 3.49
N PRO A 161 14.12 -8.56 3.65
CA PRO A 161 15.50 -8.70 3.19
C PRO A 161 15.59 -8.45 1.68
N GLN A 162 16.43 -7.50 1.28
CA GLN A 162 16.66 -7.14 -0.12
C GLN A 162 18.00 -7.70 -0.60
N LYS A 163 17.98 -8.53 -1.65
CA LYS A 163 19.20 -9.01 -2.30
C LYS A 163 19.91 -7.82 -3.01
N PRO A 164 21.25 -7.75 -2.96
CA PRO A 164 21.99 -6.69 -3.65
C PRO A 164 21.77 -6.79 -5.16
N LEU A 165 21.74 -5.63 -5.83
CA LEU A 165 21.61 -5.60 -7.28
C LEU A 165 22.92 -6.03 -7.96
N PRO A 166 22.88 -6.91 -8.97
CA PRO A 166 24.06 -7.22 -9.76
C PRO A 166 24.53 -5.98 -10.51
N THR A 167 25.85 -5.74 -10.49
CA THR A 167 26.47 -4.64 -11.25
C THR A 167 26.84 -5.13 -12.65
N TYR A 168 26.61 -4.28 -13.64
CA TYR A 168 26.94 -4.55 -15.04
C TYR A 168 27.86 -3.45 -15.55
N GLY A 169 28.81 -3.79 -16.42
CA GLY A 169 29.74 -2.82 -17.03
C GLY A 169 29.10 -1.89 -18.06
N TYR A 170 27.77 -1.87 -18.18
CA TYR A 170 27.04 -1.09 -19.17
C TYR A 170 25.67 -0.61 -18.64
N SER A 171 25.19 0.49 -19.22
CA SER A 171 23.91 1.14 -18.89
C SER A 171 22.73 0.34 -19.46
N ARG A 172 21.68 0.19 -18.64
CA ARG A 172 20.40 -0.43 -19.02
C ARG A 172 19.27 0.39 -18.43
N LYS A 173 18.30 0.74 -19.28
CA LYS A 173 17.18 1.60 -18.91
C LYS A 173 15.86 0.88 -19.11
N LEU A 174 14.94 1.14 -18.18
CA LEU A 174 13.54 0.73 -18.27
C LEU A 174 12.70 1.98 -18.47
N VAL A 175 11.71 1.90 -19.35
CA VAL A 175 10.69 2.94 -19.49
C VAL A 175 9.43 2.45 -18.79
N LEU A 176 8.93 3.25 -17.86
CA LEU A 176 7.64 3.03 -17.21
C LEU A 176 6.66 4.06 -17.76
N ILE A 177 5.51 3.59 -18.25
CA ILE A 177 4.42 4.44 -18.72
C ILE A 177 3.11 4.00 -18.07
N SER A 178 2.27 4.94 -17.66
CA SER A 178 0.95 4.67 -17.08
C SER A 178 -0.06 5.74 -17.44
N GLY A 179 -1.35 5.38 -17.42
CA GLY A 179 -2.45 6.34 -17.62
C GLY A 179 -2.52 6.83 -19.06
N ILE A 180 -2.48 5.93 -20.04
CA ILE A 180 -2.61 6.33 -21.45
C ILE A 180 -4.02 6.86 -21.75
N ASN A 181 -5.03 6.37 -21.01
CA ASN A 181 -6.41 6.87 -20.98
C ASN A 181 -7.02 7.06 -22.38
N TYR A 182 -6.84 6.05 -23.24
CA TYR A 182 -7.45 6.03 -24.56
C TYR A 182 -8.99 6.11 -24.41
N GLY A 183 -9.64 7.11 -25.02
CA GLY A 183 -11.09 7.30 -24.96
C GLY A 183 -11.59 8.54 -24.20
N GLN A 184 -10.73 9.33 -23.56
CA GLN A 184 -11.12 10.68 -23.08
C GLN A 184 -11.18 11.69 -24.23
N SER A 185 -11.84 12.85 -24.01
CA SER A 185 -11.91 13.96 -24.97
C SER A 185 -10.58 14.71 -25.18
N VAL A 186 -9.49 14.26 -24.53
CA VAL A 186 -8.15 14.82 -24.67
C VAL A 186 -7.33 13.86 -25.53
N ASP A 187 -7.12 14.23 -26.80
CA ASP A 187 -6.31 13.46 -27.73
C ASP A 187 -4.82 13.53 -27.35
N ASN A 188 -4.34 12.53 -26.59
CA ASN A 188 -2.91 12.35 -26.29
C ASN A 188 -2.14 11.66 -27.44
N ILE A 189 -2.75 11.55 -28.62
CA ILE A 189 -2.23 10.77 -29.76
C ILE A 189 -0.89 11.35 -30.25
N ASP A 190 -0.77 12.67 -30.36
CA ASP A 190 0.47 13.30 -30.82
C ASP A 190 1.63 13.10 -29.84
N ALA A 191 1.35 13.17 -28.53
CA ALA A 191 2.33 12.89 -27.50
C ALA A 191 2.78 11.42 -27.51
N LEU A 192 1.85 10.48 -27.75
CA LEU A 192 2.15 9.06 -27.90
C LEU A 192 2.95 8.79 -29.18
N ASN A 193 2.62 9.44 -30.29
CA ASN A 193 3.38 9.34 -31.53
C ASN A 193 4.81 9.85 -31.31
N LEU A 194 4.97 11.02 -30.69
CA LEU A 194 6.28 11.57 -30.36
C LEU A 194 7.09 10.61 -29.46
N PHE A 195 6.44 10.02 -28.46
CA PHE A 195 7.05 9.02 -27.58
C PHE A 195 7.50 7.76 -28.34
N GLN A 196 6.69 7.25 -29.27
CA GLN A 196 7.06 6.12 -30.12
C GLN A 196 8.28 6.45 -30.99
N HIS A 197 8.29 7.61 -31.62
CA HIS A 197 9.41 8.06 -32.44
C HIS A 197 10.69 8.23 -31.59
N TRP A 198 10.58 8.74 -30.35
CA TRP A 198 11.70 8.81 -29.41
C TRP A 198 12.21 7.42 -28.98
N LEU A 199 11.31 6.47 -28.67
CA LEU A 199 11.67 5.08 -28.32
C LEU A 199 12.40 4.36 -29.46
N CYS A 200 11.99 4.63 -30.70
CA CYS A 200 12.61 4.10 -31.90
C CYS A 200 13.95 4.79 -32.25
N GLY A 201 14.29 5.90 -31.58
CA GLY A 201 15.50 6.68 -31.87
C GLY A 201 15.38 7.57 -33.11
N ASN A 202 14.16 7.83 -33.57
CA ASN A 202 13.88 8.66 -34.74
C ASN A 202 13.93 10.17 -34.44
N ILE A 203 14.08 10.56 -33.18
CA ILE A 203 14.09 11.96 -32.72
C ILE A 203 15.30 12.20 -31.82
N PHE A 204 15.87 13.40 -31.89
CA PHE A 204 16.95 13.91 -31.03
C PHE A 204 18.33 13.24 -31.19
N GLY A 205 18.53 12.43 -32.24
CA GLY A 205 19.86 11.99 -32.69
C GLY A 205 20.66 11.09 -31.73
N LYS A 206 20.10 10.70 -30.58
CA LYS A 206 20.73 9.78 -29.61
C LYS A 206 20.09 8.40 -29.71
N PRO A 207 20.86 7.33 -29.91
CA PRO A 207 20.29 5.99 -29.99
C PRO A 207 19.76 5.55 -28.62
N SER A 208 18.45 5.33 -28.52
CA SER A 208 17.77 4.70 -27.38
C SER A 208 18.08 3.20 -27.22
N SER A 209 19.29 2.78 -27.62
CA SER A 209 19.76 1.38 -27.65
C SER A 209 19.96 0.75 -26.27
N ASP A 210 20.12 1.60 -25.23
CA ASP A 210 20.20 1.22 -23.83
C ASP A 210 18.84 0.89 -23.20
N ILE A 211 17.73 1.24 -23.86
CA ILE A 211 16.38 0.91 -23.39
C ILE A 211 16.11 -0.55 -23.72
N VAL A 212 15.98 -1.38 -22.68
CA VAL A 212 15.85 -2.83 -22.83
C VAL A 212 14.40 -3.31 -22.77
N ARG A 213 13.52 -2.56 -22.08
CA ARG A 213 12.09 -2.84 -21.94
C ARG A 213 11.28 -1.57 -21.70
N VAL A 214 10.02 -1.64 -22.11
CA VAL A 214 8.94 -0.70 -21.75
C VAL A 214 7.93 -1.48 -20.92
N ILE A 215 7.52 -0.93 -19.77
CA ILE A 215 6.50 -1.51 -18.89
C ILE A 215 5.34 -0.52 -18.84
N MET A 216 4.15 -1.01 -19.20
CA MET A 216 2.91 -0.26 -19.15
C MET A 216 2.16 -0.63 -17.86
N LEU A 217 1.89 0.35 -17.01
CA LEU A 217 1.28 0.16 -15.69
C LEU A 217 -0.11 0.83 -15.66
N GLY A 218 -1.10 0.14 -15.09
CA GLY A 218 -2.41 0.72 -14.84
C GLY A 218 -3.31 0.90 -16.07
N ILE A 219 -4.28 1.81 -15.95
CA ILE A 219 -5.39 2.00 -16.88
C ILE A 219 -4.89 2.50 -18.24
N GLN A 220 -5.20 1.75 -19.29
CA GLN A 220 -4.88 2.09 -20.68
C GLN A 220 -6.09 2.63 -21.44
N TYR A 221 -7.28 2.25 -21.01
CA TYR A 221 -8.57 2.62 -21.60
C TYR A 221 -9.52 3.06 -20.49
N GLU A 222 -10.18 4.19 -20.69
CA GLU A 222 -11.19 4.69 -19.74
C GLU A 222 -12.54 4.81 -20.45
N HIS A 223 -13.55 4.12 -19.91
CA HIS A 223 -14.91 4.23 -20.41
C HIS A 223 -15.58 5.44 -19.77
N GLN A 224 -16.15 6.35 -20.57
CA GLN A 224 -16.94 7.48 -20.11
C GLN A 224 -18.23 6.99 -19.42
N GLN A 225 -18.15 6.60 -18.15
CA GLN A 225 -19.33 6.55 -17.29
C GLN A 225 -19.63 7.97 -16.81
N LYS A 226 -20.87 8.44 -17.02
CA LYS A 226 -21.35 9.71 -16.49
C LYS A 226 -21.15 9.72 -14.97
N ASN A 227 -20.40 10.70 -14.47
CA ASN A 227 -20.25 11.13 -13.06
C ASN A 227 -19.01 10.73 -12.25
N VAL A 228 -17.89 10.28 -12.85
CA VAL A 228 -16.61 10.20 -12.12
C VAL A 228 -15.56 11.06 -12.82
N LYS A 229 -15.27 12.24 -12.26
CA LYS A 229 -14.07 13.01 -12.63
C LYS A 229 -12.90 12.49 -11.79
N ALA A 230 -12.27 11.40 -12.23
CA ALA A 230 -10.96 11.04 -11.70
C ALA A 230 -9.92 12.00 -12.29
N HIS A 231 -9.28 12.81 -11.43
CA HIS A 231 -8.09 13.57 -11.86
C HIS A 231 -6.92 12.59 -11.94
N LEU A 232 -6.64 12.09 -13.13
CA LEU A 232 -5.56 11.15 -13.39
C LEU A 232 -4.42 11.87 -14.10
N TYR A 233 -3.20 11.69 -13.60
CA TYR A 233 -1.98 12.24 -14.19
C TYR A 233 -1.31 11.19 -15.08
N ASN A 234 -0.95 11.58 -16.31
CA ASN A 234 -0.11 10.77 -17.17
C ASN A 234 1.31 10.78 -16.60
N LEU A 235 1.92 9.59 -16.42
CA LEU A 235 3.29 9.47 -15.92
C LEU A 235 4.15 8.70 -16.92
N VAL A 236 5.23 9.34 -17.35
CA VAL A 236 6.33 8.69 -18.08
C VAL A 236 7.59 8.85 -17.26
N ALA A 237 8.17 7.74 -16.82
CA ALA A 237 9.39 7.73 -16.03
C ALA A 237 10.47 6.87 -16.72
N LEU A 238 11.66 7.45 -16.90
CA LEU A 238 12.86 6.73 -17.33
C LEU A 238 13.65 6.30 -16.10
N VAL A 239 13.64 5.01 -15.80
CA VAL A 239 14.34 4.48 -14.62
C VAL A 239 15.68 3.91 -15.04
N THR A 240 16.74 4.44 -14.43
CA THR A 240 18.07 3.82 -14.49
C THR A 240 18.21 2.89 -13.29
N MET A 241 18.51 1.62 -13.55
CA MET A 241 18.69 0.64 -12.47
C MET A 241 19.94 0.99 -11.66
N LYS A 242 19.75 1.61 -10.50
CA LYS A 242 20.79 1.91 -9.50
C LYS A 242 20.31 1.43 -8.13
N GLN A 243 21.24 0.98 -7.30
CA GLN A 243 20.93 0.57 -5.93
C GLN A 243 20.44 1.78 -5.12
N TRP A 244 19.25 1.67 -4.52
CA TRP A 244 18.80 2.60 -3.51
C TRP A 244 19.63 2.40 -2.24
N LYS A 245 20.25 3.48 -1.74
CA LYS A 245 20.85 3.48 -0.40
C LYS A 245 19.74 3.75 0.60
N ARG A 246 19.58 2.87 1.60
CA ARG A 246 18.77 3.14 2.78
C ARG A 246 19.42 4.33 3.51
N TYR A 247 18.72 5.46 3.61
CA TYR A 247 19.08 6.48 4.58
C TYR A 247 18.56 5.99 5.92
N ASN A 248 19.46 5.60 6.82
CA ASN A 248 19.10 5.45 8.23
C ASN A 248 18.85 6.87 8.75
N HIS A 249 17.60 7.16 9.10
CA HIS A 249 17.24 8.32 9.92
C HIS A 249 17.03 7.85 11.35
#